data_AF-A0A9D9E8J2-F1
#
_entry.id   AF-A0A9D9E8J2-F1
#
_cell.length_a   1.000
_cell.length_b   1.000
_cell.length_c   1.000
_cell.angle_alpha   90.00
_cell.angle_beta   90.00
_cell.angle_gamma   90.00
#
_symmetry.space_group_name_H-M   'P 1'
#
loop_
_entity.id
_entity.type
_entity.pdbx_description
1 polymer ?
#
loop_
_entity_poly.entity_id
_entity_poly.type
_entity_poly.pdbx_seq_one_letter_code
_entity_poly.pdbx_strand_id
1 'polypeptide(L)'
;DLPQTQQFMAVQNAFAALKQDQVAFSMYKEFSELQEVLRNAQLNGQQPKEEDVKKLQELAKKMNDMDAVKNLMAAEQSLNQLLNDINSIIIKPINDVYNLND
;
A
#
# COMPACT_ATOMS: atom_id res chain seq x y z
N ASP A 1 -19.77 4.38 4.80
CA ASP A 1 -18.73 3.79 5.67
C ASP A 1 -17.70 3.01 4.86
N LEU A 2 -16.47 3.51 4.80
CA LEU A 2 -15.35 2.84 4.13
C LEU A 2 -15.18 1.36 4.57
N PRO A 3 -15.34 1.00 5.87
CA PRO A 3 -15.20 -0.39 6.30
C PRO A 3 -16.22 -1.37 5.70
N GLN A 4 -17.37 -0.88 5.21
CA GLN A 4 -18.42 -1.69 4.61
C GLN A 4 -18.27 -1.84 3.08
N THR A 5 -17.27 -1.19 2.49
CA THR A 5 -17.04 -1.24 1.05
C THR A 5 -16.49 -2.60 0.64
N GLN A 6 -16.87 -3.07 -0.54
CA GLN A 6 -16.37 -4.34 -1.08
C GLN A 6 -14.85 -4.32 -1.21
N GLN A 7 -14.27 -3.17 -1.56
CA GLN A 7 -12.84 -2.95 -1.69
C GLN A 7 -12.11 -3.13 -0.35
N PHE A 8 -12.63 -2.57 0.74
CA PHE A 8 -12.03 -2.75 2.06
C PHE A 8 -12.18 -4.19 2.57
N MET A 9 -13.34 -4.82 2.36
CA MET A 9 -13.52 -6.24 2.70
C MET A 9 -12.60 -7.16 1.89
N ALA A 10 -12.35 -6.84 0.61
CA ALA A 10 -11.42 -7.58 -0.23
C ALA A 10 -9.99 -7.53 0.31
N VAL A 11 -9.52 -6.36 0.78
CA VAL A 11 -8.22 -6.22 1.44
C VAL A 11 -8.14 -7.07 2.70
N GLN A 12 -9.18 -7.02 3.56
CA GLN A 12 -9.23 -7.85 4.78
C GLN A 12 -9.12 -9.35 4.46
N ASN A 13 -9.89 -9.82 3.48
CA ASN A 13 -9.90 -11.22 3.07
C ASN A 13 -8.56 -11.64 2.47
N ALA A 14 -7.98 -10.82 1.58
CA ALA A 14 -6.68 -11.11 0.98
C ALA A 14 -5.56 -11.15 2.03
N PHE A 15 -5.59 -10.25 3.01
CA PHE A 15 -4.64 -10.25 4.11
C PHE A 15 -4.81 -11.46 5.04
N ALA A 16 -6.04 -11.88 5.30
CA ALA A 16 -6.32 -13.10 6.05
C ALA A 16 -5.81 -14.35 5.32
N ALA A 17 -5.98 -14.40 3.99
CA ALA A 17 -5.45 -15.48 3.16
C ALA A 17 -3.90 -15.48 3.15
N LEU A 18 -3.28 -14.30 3.05
CA LEU A 18 -1.82 -14.15 3.14
C LEU A 18 -1.28 -14.73 4.46
N LYS A 19 -1.95 -14.45 5.59
CA LYS A 19 -1.56 -14.99 6.91
C LYS A 19 -1.61 -16.51 7.01
N GLN A 20 -2.40 -17.18 6.18
CA GLN A 20 -2.47 -18.65 6.15
C GLN A 20 -1.26 -19.26 5.42
N ASP A 21 -0.63 -18.51 4.52
CA ASP A 21 0.65 -18.89 3.91
C ASP A 21 1.81 -18.36 4.76
N GLN A 22 2.40 -19.23 5.59
CA GLN A 22 3.49 -18.84 6.50
C GLN A 22 4.70 -18.25 5.76
N VAL A 23 5.01 -18.75 4.55
CA VAL A 23 6.17 -18.28 3.80
C VAL A 23 5.89 -16.88 3.25
N ALA A 24 4.74 -16.70 2.59
CA ALA A 24 4.34 -15.41 2.04
C ALA A 24 4.16 -14.36 3.15
N PHE A 25 3.55 -14.74 4.28
CA PHE A 25 3.36 -13.84 5.41
C PHE A 25 4.70 -13.41 6.03
N SER A 26 5.66 -14.33 6.17
CA SER A 26 6.99 -14.00 6.69
C SER A 26 7.72 -13.01 5.78
N MET A 27 7.69 -13.24 4.46
CA MET A 27 8.32 -12.32 3.49
C MET A 27 7.63 -10.96 3.49
N TYR A 28 6.30 -10.93 3.56
CA TYR A 28 5.53 -9.69 3.64
C TYR A 28 5.86 -8.90 4.91
N LYS A 29 5.97 -9.57 6.07
CA LYS A 29 6.33 -8.92 7.33
C LYS A 29 7.71 -8.26 7.23
N GLU A 30 8.69 -9.00 6.72
CA GLU A 30 10.05 -8.50 6.51
C GLU A 30 10.09 -7.31 5.55
N PHE A 31 9.31 -7.38 4.46
CA PHE A 31 9.16 -6.26 3.52
C PHE A 31 8.54 -5.03 4.18
N SER A 32 7.47 -5.19 4.96
CA SER A 32 6.78 -4.10 5.66
C SER A 32 7.70 -3.40 6.67
N GLU A 33 8.45 -4.17 7.45
CA GLU A 33 9.43 -3.64 8.41
C GLU A 33 10.52 -2.84 7.70
N LEU A 34 11.07 -3.38 6.61
CA LEU A 34 12.11 -2.72 5.85
C LEU A 34 11.61 -1.46 5.15
N GLN A 35 10.40 -1.48 4.60
CA GLN A 35 9.76 -0.30 4.03
C GLN A 35 9.59 0.81 5.08
N GLU A 36 9.21 0.47 6.30
CA GLU A 36 9.09 1.42 7.41
C GLU A 36 10.45 2.04 7.79
N VAL A 37 11.49 1.22 7.92
CA VAL A 37 12.86 1.69 8.20
C VAL A 37 13.31 2.70 7.14
N LEU A 38 13.12 2.37 5.85
CA LEU A 38 13.49 3.25 4.74
C LEU A 38 12.69 4.56 4.74
N ARG A 39 11.38 4.49 5.03
CA ARG A 39 10.51 5.67 5.14
C ARG A 39 10.94 6.58 6.29
N ASN A 40 11.26 6.00 7.44
CA ASN A 40 11.73 6.73 8.62
C ASN A 40 13.09 7.39 8.37
N ALA A 41 14.00 6.72 7.67
CA ALA A 41 15.27 7.31 7.26
C ALA A 41 15.03 8.57 6.41
N GLN A 42 14.17 8.48 5.39
CA GLN A 42 13.82 9.63 4.54
C GLN A 42 13.19 10.79 5.34
N LEU A 43 12.24 10.49 6.24
CA LEU A 43 11.60 11.50 7.09
C LEU A 43 12.60 12.20 8.02
N ASN A 44 13.60 11.47 8.52
CA ASN A 44 14.64 12.01 9.38
C ASN A 44 15.80 12.67 8.59
N GLY A 45 15.69 12.78 7.26
CA GLY A 45 16.75 13.32 6.40
C GLY A 45 18.01 12.44 6.33
N GLN A 46 17.90 11.17 6.73
CA GLN A 46 18.97 10.20 6.68
C GLN A 46 18.96 9.47 5.34
N GLN A 47 20.13 9.26 4.74
CA GLN A 47 20.23 8.39 3.57
C GLN A 47 19.92 6.95 3.99
N PRO A 48 18.99 6.26 3.30
CA PRO A 48 18.76 4.85 3.53
C PRO A 48 20.02 4.06 3.17
N LYS A 49 20.30 3.00 3.92
CA LYS A 49 21.48 2.19 3.63
C LYS A 49 21.29 1.41 2.33
N GLU A 50 22.36 1.28 1.56
CA GLU A 50 22.31 0.55 0.28
C GLU A 50 21.94 -0.93 0.48
N GLU A 51 22.38 -1.54 1.60
CA GLU A 51 22.01 -2.90 1.99
C GLU A 51 20.50 -3.08 2.16
N ASP A 52 19.84 -2.11 2.81
CA ASP A 52 18.41 -2.14 3.07
C ASP A 52 17.61 -1.95 1.77
N VAL A 53 18.08 -1.05 0.90
CA VAL A 53 17.45 -0.85 -0.42
C VAL A 53 17.56 -2.12 -1.28
N LYS A 54 18.73 -2.77 -1.32
CA LYS A 54 18.93 -4.03 -2.07
C LYS A 54 18.04 -5.14 -1.52
N LYS A 55 18.01 -5.29 -0.19
CA LYS A 55 17.18 -6.30 0.47
C LYS A 55 15.68 -6.09 0.18
N LEU A 56 15.22 -4.85 0.16
CA LEU A 56 13.84 -4.52 -0.19
C LEU A 56 13.51 -4.94 -1.64
N GLN A 57 14.42 -4.66 -2.58
CA GLN A 57 14.24 -5.03 -3.99
C GLN A 57 14.19 -6.56 -4.17
N GLU A 58 15.05 -7.30 -3.47
CA GLU A 58 15.05 -8.76 -3.52
C GLU A 58 13.76 -9.36 -2.93
N LEU A 59 13.29 -8.83 -1.80
CA LEU A 59 12.02 -9.24 -1.20
C LEU A 59 10.86 -8.95 -2.14
N ALA A 60 10.81 -7.75 -2.73
CA ALA A 60 9.78 -7.38 -3.70
C ALA A 60 9.76 -8.35 -4.89
N LYS A 61 10.94 -8.71 -5.42
CA LYS A 61 11.04 -9.67 -6.54
C LYS A 61 10.53 -11.06 -6.17
N LYS A 62 10.91 -11.58 -4.99
CA LYS A 62 10.48 -12.91 -4.51
C LYS A 62 8.98 -12.96 -4.27
N MET A 63 8.43 -11.90 -3.67
CA MET A 63 7.01 -11.81 -3.36
C MET A 63 6.15 -11.60 -4.61
N ASN A 64 6.67 -10.97 -5.66
CA ASN A 64 5.95 -10.71 -6.91
C ASN A 64 5.41 -11.98 -7.57
N ASP A 65 6.02 -13.14 -7.31
CA ASP A 65 5.58 -14.41 -7.87
C ASP A 65 4.52 -15.12 -7.00
N MET A 66 4.32 -14.69 -5.76
CA MET A 66 3.41 -15.32 -4.80
C MET A 66 1.98 -14.85 -4.98
N ASP A 67 1.05 -15.77 -5.27
CA ASP A 67 -0.34 -15.41 -5.56
C ASP A 67 -1.05 -14.75 -4.38
N ALA A 68 -0.74 -15.14 -3.14
CA ALA A 68 -1.26 -14.50 -1.93
C ALA A 68 -0.87 -13.01 -1.87
N VAL A 69 0.36 -12.66 -2.28
CA VAL A 69 0.83 -11.27 -2.31
C VAL A 69 0.22 -10.52 -3.49
N LYS A 70 0.16 -11.10 -4.68
CA LYS A 70 -0.50 -10.47 -5.85
C LYS A 70 -1.95 -10.14 -5.56
N ASN A 71 -2.68 -11.06 -4.92
CA ASN A 71 -4.08 -10.86 -4.55
C ASN A 71 -4.24 -9.72 -3.55
N LEU A 72 -3.36 -9.64 -2.55
CA LEU A 72 -3.35 -8.52 -1.60
C LEU A 72 -3.07 -7.19 -2.32
N MET A 73 -2.04 -7.13 -3.16
CA MET A 73 -1.67 -5.93 -3.91
C MET A 73 -2.81 -5.44 -4.82
N ALA A 74 -3.49 -6.36 -5.52
CA ALA A 74 -4.63 -6.01 -6.36
C ALA A 74 -5.81 -5.46 -5.55
N ALA A 75 -6.09 -6.06 -4.39
CA ALA A 75 -7.13 -5.57 -3.48
C ALA A 75 -6.79 -4.17 -2.93
N GLU A 76 -5.54 -3.94 -2.53
CA GLU A 76 -5.04 -2.65 -2.07
C GLU A 76 -5.09 -1.58 -3.16
N GLN A 77 -4.73 -1.93 -4.40
CA GLN A 77 -4.84 -1.01 -5.54
C GLN A 77 -6.30 -0.59 -5.78
N SER A 78 -7.25 -1.51 -5.71
CA SER A 78 -8.68 -1.21 -5.85
C SER A 78 -9.18 -0.29 -4.74
N LEU A 79 -8.75 -0.53 -3.49
CA LEU A 79 -9.08 0.34 -2.36
C LEU A 79 -8.47 1.75 -2.54
N ASN A 80 -7.21 1.84 -2.98
CA ASN A 80 -6.56 3.13 -3.25
C ASN A 80 -7.29 3.92 -4.34
N GLN A 81 -7.76 3.26 -5.40
CA GLN A 81 -8.57 3.92 -6.43
C GLN A 81 -9.86 4.50 -5.82
N LEU A 82 -10.57 3.73 -5.01
CA LEU A 82 -11.77 4.21 -4.32
C LEU A 82 -11.46 5.42 -3.43
N LEU A 83 -10.35 5.39 -2.68
CA LEU A 83 -9.93 6.50 -1.83
C LEU A 83 -9.59 7.76 -2.65
N ASN A 84 -8.94 7.60 -3.81
CA ASN A 84 -8.64 8.70 -4.71
C ASN A 84 -9.93 9.32 -5.29
N ASP A 85 -10.90 8.49 -5.65
CA ASP A 85 -12.21 8.95 -6.15
C ASP A 85 -12.94 9.74 -5.05
N ILE A 86 -12.94 9.24 -3.82
CA ILE A 86 -13.48 9.93 -2.65
C ILE A 86 -12.75 11.26 -2.42
N ASN A 87 -11.42 11.28 -2.46
CA ASN A 87 -10.63 12.49 -2.29
C ASN A 87 -10.94 13.52 -3.39
N SER A 88 -11.13 13.09 -4.63
CA SER A 88 -11.55 13.97 -5.72
C SER A 88 -12.92 14.58 -5.46
N ILE A 89 -13.89 13.80 -4.97
CA ILE A 89 -15.22 14.29 -4.60
C ILE A 89 -15.14 15.34 -3.47
N ILE A 90 -14.26 15.14 -2.49
CA ILE A 90 -14.09 16.06 -1.36
C ILE A 90 -13.39 17.36 -1.80
N ILE A 91 -12.36 17.27 -2.64
CA ILE A 91 -11.57 18.43 -3.07
C ILE A 91 -12.27 19.24 -4.16
N LYS A 92 -13.08 18.61 -5.02
CA LYS A 92 -13.72 19.28 -6.17
C LYS A 92 -14.52 20.53 -5.79
N PRO A 93 -15.40 20.53 -4.76
CA PRO A 93 -16.12 21.75 -4.35
C PRO A 93 -15.19 22.86 -3.86
N ILE A 94 -14.06 22.51 -3.24
CA ILE A 94 -13.07 23.48 -2.77
C ILE A 94 -12.39 24.14 -3.99
N ASN A 95 -11.98 23.34 -4.97
CA ASN A 95 -11.44 23.85 -6.23
C ASN A 95 -12.46 24.72 -6.98
N ASP A 96 -13.74 24.36 -6.98
CA ASP A 96 -14.80 25.13 -7.63
C ASP A 96 -15.00 26.51 -6.95
N VAL A 97 -14.75 26.63 -5.64
CA VAL A 97 -14.75 27.92 -4.91
C VAL A 97 -13.52 28.77 -5.23
N TYR A 98 -12.34 28.15 -5.40
CA TYR A 98 -11.09 28.86 -5.69
C TYR A 98 -10.83 29.08 -7.19
N ASN A 99 -11.66 28.52 -8.08
CA ASN A 99 -11.71 28.88 -9.49
C ASN A 99 -12.29 30.29 -9.65
N LEU A 100 -11.47 31.30 -9.34
CA LEU A 100 -11.63 32.70 -9.71
C LEU A 100 -11.34 32.88 -11.22
N ASN A 101 -12.15 32.26 -12.07
CA ASN A 101 -12.19 32.58 -13.50
C ASN A 101 -13.67 32.55 -13.96
N ASP A 102 -14.34 33.67 -13.70
CA ASP A 102 -14.65 34.61 -14.78
C ASP A 102 -13.86 35.90 -14.53
#